data_AF-A0A8I1MRL6-F1
#
_entry.id   AF-A0A8I1MRL6-F1
#
_cell.length_a   1.000
_cell.length_b   1.000
_cell.length_c   1.000
_cell.angle_alpha   90.00
_cell.angle_beta   90.00
_cell.angle_gamma   90.00
#
_symmetry.space_group_name_H-M   'P 1'
#
loop_
_entity.id
_entity.type
_entity.pdbx_description
1 polymer ?
#
loop_
_entity_poly.entity_id
_entity_poly.type
_entity_poly.pdbx_seq_one_letter_code
_entity_poly.pdbx_strand_id
1 'polypeptide(L)' 'MTTRQRLEIAVRSVTGEDIRFAGNWDPLPGLFGNEYAIADKLNLDASRLMRCRDIYEILELMEVNPSELPKPSDSPSLF' A
#
# COMPACT_ATOMS: atom_id res chain seq x y z
N MET A 1 5.98 -9.15 13.23
CA MET A 1 4.78 -9.07 12.37
C MET A 1 5.26 -8.65 10.99
N THR A 2 5.01 -9.46 9.95
CA THR A 2 5.53 -9.17 8.60
C THR A 2 4.66 -8.11 7.89
N THR A 3 5.22 -7.45 6.88
CA THR A 3 4.51 -6.50 6.01
C THR A 3 3.24 -7.12 5.44
N ARG A 4 3.33 -8.39 5.04
CA ARG A 4 2.22 -9.17 4.54
C ARG A 4 1.12 -9.44 5.56
N GLN A 5 1.47 -9.79 6.81
CA GLN A 5 0.49 -9.94 7.88
C GLN A 5 -0.25 -8.63 8.19
N ARG A 6 0.44 -7.47 8.09
CA ARG A 6 -0.21 -6.16 8.26
C ARG A 6 -1.21 -5.88 7.15
N LEU A 7 -0.85 -6.19 5.90
CA LEU A 7 -1.74 -6.07 4.74
C LEU A 7 -2.98 -6.97 4.90
N GLU A 8 -2.78 -8.25 5.25
CA GLU A 8 -3.87 -9.21 5.47
C GLU A 8 -4.89 -8.70 6.51
N ILE A 9 -4.42 -8.15 7.62
CA ILE A 9 -5.28 -7.62 8.67
C ILE A 9 -6.02 -6.36 8.23
N ALA A 10 -5.35 -5.46 7.49
CA ALA A 10 -5.99 -4.25 6.99
C ALA A 10 -7.10 -4.60 6.00
N VAL A 11 -6.81 -5.47 5.04
CA VAL A 11 -7.75 -5.89 4.00
C VAL A 11 -8.93 -6.62 4.61
N ARG A 12 -8.69 -7.60 5.48
CA ARG A 12 -9.76 -8.32 6.17
C ARG A 12 -10.61 -7.42 7.06
N SER A 13 -10.01 -6.40 7.68
CA SER A 13 -10.74 -5.45 8.52
C SER A 13 -11.63 -4.48 7.72
N VAL A 14 -11.29 -4.17 6.48
CA VAL A 14 -12.01 -3.19 5.65
C VAL A 14 -13.01 -3.88 4.72
N THR A 15 -12.56 -4.93 4.04
CA THR A 15 -13.32 -5.61 2.97
C THR A 15 -14.01 -6.89 3.46
N GLY A 16 -13.55 -7.45 4.58
CA GLY A 16 -13.94 -8.79 5.04
C GLY A 16 -13.25 -9.93 4.29
N GLU A 17 -12.44 -9.62 3.27
CA GLU A 17 -11.78 -10.62 2.44
C GLU A 17 -10.50 -11.18 3.07
N ASP A 18 -10.20 -12.43 2.75
CA ASP A 18 -9.04 -13.15 3.24
C ASP A 18 -8.05 -13.42 2.10
N ILE A 19 -6.92 -12.71 2.13
CA ILE A 19 -5.90 -12.75 1.07
C ILE A 19 -4.76 -13.72 1.37
N ARG A 20 -4.87 -14.57 2.40
CA ARG A 20 -3.82 -15.53 2.78
C ARG A 20 -3.44 -16.49 1.65
N PHE A 21 -4.40 -16.80 0.78
CA PHE A 21 -4.20 -17.67 -0.38
C PHE A 21 -3.97 -16.92 -1.69
N ALA A 22 -4.03 -15.58 -1.69
CA ALA A 22 -3.76 -14.78 -2.88
C ALA A 22 -2.25 -14.77 -3.17
N GLY A 23 -1.88 -14.99 -4.42
CA GLY A 23 -0.50 -14.86 -4.88
C GLY A 23 0.00 -13.42 -4.78
N ASN A 24 1.32 -13.25 -4.71
CA ASN A 24 1.93 -11.91 -4.72
C ASN A 24 1.61 -11.12 -6.00
N TRP A 25 1.41 -11.81 -7.12
CA TRP A 25 1.11 -11.23 -8.44
C TRP A 25 -0.39 -11.08 -8.71
N ASP A 26 -1.23 -11.45 -7.75
CA ASP A 26 -2.68 -11.28 -7.88
C ASP A 26 -3.07 -9.85 -7.50
N PRO A 27 -4.10 -9.29 -8.13
CA PRO A 27 -4.66 -8.01 -7.72
C PRO A 27 -5.19 -8.12 -6.29
N LEU A 28 -5.04 -7.04 -5.53
CA LEU A 28 -5.57 -7.02 -4.17
C LEU A 28 -7.11 -7.00 -4.23
N PRO A 29 -7.79 -8.04 -3.72
CA PRO A 29 -9.23 -8.10 -3.82
C PRO A 29 -9.87 -7.13 -2.83
N GLY A 30 -10.99 -6.55 -3.27
CA GLY A 30 -11.67 -5.49 -2.53
C GLY A 30 -10.93 -4.15 -2.48
N LEU A 31 -9.80 -3.98 -3.20
CA LEU A 31 -9.11 -2.69 -3.32
C LEU A 31 -10.02 -1.66 -3.98
N PHE A 32 -10.61 -1.98 -5.13
CA PHE A 32 -11.53 -1.10 -5.84
C PHE A 32 -12.75 -0.76 -4.99
N GLY A 33 -12.89 0.52 -4.62
CA GLY A 33 -13.96 1.03 -3.75
C GLY A 33 -13.60 1.12 -2.26
N ASN A 34 -12.46 0.58 -1.81
CA ASN A 34 -11.98 0.67 -0.42
C ASN A 34 -10.55 1.22 -0.30
N GLU A 35 -10.03 1.82 -1.37
CA GLU A 35 -8.63 2.25 -1.50
C GLU A 35 -8.24 3.21 -0.37
N TYR A 36 -9.08 4.20 -0.09
CA TYR A 36 -8.85 5.18 0.96
C TYR A 36 -8.85 4.56 2.36
N ALA A 37 -9.77 3.63 2.64
CA ALA A 37 -9.87 2.98 3.94
C ALA A 37 -8.71 2.00 4.19
N ILE A 38 -8.29 1.27 3.15
CA ILE A 38 -7.10 0.40 3.22
C ILE A 38 -5.83 1.25 3.37
N ALA A 39 -5.70 2.35 2.62
CA ALA A 39 -4.56 3.26 2.71
C ALA A 39 -4.45 3.90 4.10
N ASP A 40 -5.55 4.36 4.69
CA ASP A 40 -5.59 4.93 6.05
C ASP A 40 -5.14 3.91 7.10
N LYS A 41 -5.65 2.66 7.02
CA LYS A 41 -5.23 1.54 7.89
C LYS A 41 -3.75 1.21 7.79
N LEU A 42 -3.18 1.33 6.60
CA LEU A 42 -1.78 1.00 6.33
C LEU A 42 -0.86 2.22 6.47
N ASN A 43 -1.40 3.40 6.75
CA ASN A 43 -0.69 4.68 6.75
C ASN A 43 0.09 4.92 5.44
N LEU A 44 -0.57 4.67 4.32
CA LEU A 44 -0.04 4.84 2.96
C LEU A 44 -0.77 5.98 2.24
N ASP A 45 -0.13 6.52 1.20
CA ASP A 45 -0.81 7.42 0.27
C ASP A 45 -1.75 6.62 -0.63
N ALA A 46 -3.06 6.91 -0.55
CA ALA A 46 -4.10 6.30 -1.37
C ALA A 46 -3.79 6.44 -2.87
N SER A 47 -3.20 7.57 -3.28
CA SER A 47 -2.83 7.81 -4.69
C SER A 47 -1.77 6.86 -5.19
N ARG A 48 -0.85 6.41 -4.31
CA ARG A 48 0.17 5.41 -4.64
C ARG A 48 -0.42 4.01 -4.61
N LEU A 49 -1.27 3.72 -3.63
CA LEU A 49 -1.97 2.43 -3.52
C LEU A 49 -2.83 2.15 -4.76
N MET A 50 -3.53 3.15 -5.28
CA MET A 50 -4.34 3.04 -6.51
C MET A 50 -3.53 2.74 -7.77
N ARG A 51 -2.21 2.98 -7.75
CA ARG A 51 -1.32 2.65 -8.87
C ARG A 51 -0.76 1.24 -8.77
N CYS A 52 -0.86 0.61 -7.60
CA CYS A 52 -0.41 -0.76 -7.41
C CYS A 52 -1.33 -1.72 -8.17
N ARG A 53 -0.74 -2.60 -8.96
CA ARG A 53 -1.46 -3.60 -9.74
C ARG A 53 -1.71 -4.88 -8.97
N ASP A 54 -0.78 -5.24 -8.09
CA ASP A 54 -0.76 -6.50 -7.38
C ASP A 54 -0.33 -6.33 -5.92
N ILE A 55 -0.47 -7.42 -5.16
CA ILE A 55 -0.08 -7.46 -3.75
C ILE A 55 1.41 -7.18 -3.57
N TYR A 56 2.26 -7.62 -4.51
CA TYR A 56 3.70 -7.39 -4.46
C TYR A 56 4.05 -5.90 -4.47
N GLU A 57 3.51 -5.12 -5.41
CA GLU A 57 3.72 -3.67 -5.48
C GLU A 57 3.22 -2.96 -4.20
N ILE A 58 2.15 -3.46 -3.57
CA ILE A 58 1.64 -2.92 -2.29
C ILE A 58 2.61 -3.24 -1.15
N LEU A 59 3.16 -4.46 -1.11
CA LEU A 59 4.14 -4.85 -0.11
C LEU A 59 5.43 -4.03 -0.26
N GLU A 60 5.92 -3.83 -1.49
CA GLU A 60 7.04 -2.91 -1.75
C GLU A 60 6.72 -1.49 -1.30
N LEU A 61 5.52 -0.99 -1.60
CA LEU A 61 5.06 0.34 -1.16
C LEU A 61 5.06 0.47 0.37
N MET A 62 4.73 -0.60 1.09
CA MET A 62 4.75 -0.64 2.56
C MET A 62 6.16 -0.74 3.14
N GLU A 63 7.10 -1.36 2.42
CA GLU A 63 8.51 -1.47 2.84
C GLU A 63 9.26 -0.16 2.57
N VAL A 64 8.93 0.53 1.48
CA VAL A 64 9.44 1.87 1.17
C VAL A 64 8.70 2.90 2.04
N ASN A 65 9.20 3.08 3.26
CA ASN A 65 8.70 4.07 4.20
C ASN A 65 8.57 5.46 3.52
N PRO A 66 7.39 6.12 3.54
CA PRO A 66 7.26 7.48 3.01
C PRO A 66 8.11 8.51 3.76
N SER A 67 8.58 8.16 4.96
CA SER A 67 9.54 8.95 5.74
C SER A 67 10.97 8.96 5.17
N GLU A 68 11.31 8.01 4.30
CA GLU A 68 12.63 7.93 3.64
C GLU A 68 12.61 8.50 2.21
N LEU A 69 11.43 8.81 1.66
CA LEU A 69 11.35 9.52 0.41
C LEU A 69 11.76 10.98 0.65
N PRO A 70 12.78 11.51 -0.06
CA PRO A 70 13.13 12.91 0.04
C PRO A 70 11.88 13.73 -0.29
N LYS A 71 11.45 14.56 0.65
CA LYS A 71 10.41 15.57 0.40
C LYS A 71 10.85 16.35 -0.85
N PRO A 72 9.96 16.61 -1.83
CA PRO A 72 10.29 17.32 -3.07
C PRO A 72 10.58 18.83 -2.85
N SER A 73 11.09 19.20 -1.68
CA SER A 73 11.33 20.58 -1.25
C SER A 73 12.79 21.05 -1.32
N ASP A 74 13.71 20.24 -1.83
CA ASP A 74 15.04 20.73 -2.24
C ASP A 74 15.09 20.80 -3.76
N SER A 75 14.53 21.89 -4.30
CA SER A 75 14.80 22.30 -5.67
C SER A 75 16.31 22.60 -5.79
N PRO A 76 17.02 22.11 -6.83
CA PRO A 76 18.42 22.46 -7.00
C PRO A 76 18.49 23.97 -7.29
N SER A 77 19.05 24.75 -6.37
CA SER A 77 19.42 26.13 -6.66
C SER A 77 20.57 26.10 -7.66
N LEU A 78 20.22 26.21 -8.95
CA LEU A 78 21.15 26.59 -10.03
C LEU A 78 21.18 28.12 -10.12
N PHE A 79 21.78 28.76 -9.12
CA PHE A 79 22.22 30.16 -9.18
C PHE A 79 23.49 30.32 -8.34
#